data_AF-A0AAW1SKJ9-F1
#
_entry.id   AF-A0AAW1SKJ9-F1
#
_cell.length_a   1.000
_cell.length_b   1.000
_cell.length_c   1.000
_cell.angle_alpha   90.00
_cell.angle_beta   90.00
_cell.angle_gamma   90.00
#
_symmetry.space_group_name_H-M   'P 1'
#
loop_
_entity.id
_entity.type
_entity.pdbx_description
1 polymer ?
#
loop_
_entity_poly.entity_id
_entity_poly.type
_entity_poly.pdbx_seq_one_letter_code
_entity_poly.pdbx_strand_id
1 'polypeptide(L)'
;MPARFRAGAIGDVCASHVRRRHKAGNVGVEHAAPDALRAALSHPRESAAERAEFSRDDLHAWGLAGPRQLQSASQDASLQQNPVRPAALRRRLLCAQLGIGDCDGKQLLRVLNRFSFSRPEVLAALDT
;
A
#
# COMPACT_ATOMS: atom_id res chain seq x y z
N MET A 1 -32.29 -23.63 45.53
CA MET A 1 -31.76 -23.26 44.20
C MET A 1 -31.08 -21.89 44.30
N PRO A 2 -29.75 -21.85 44.20
CA PRO A 2 -29.09 -20.73 43.53
C PRO A 2 -28.09 -21.19 42.45
N ALA A 3 -27.93 -20.31 41.47
CA ALA A 3 -27.45 -20.57 40.12
C ALA A 3 -25.94 -20.82 40.00
N ARG A 4 -25.60 -21.63 38.99
CA ARG A 4 -24.26 -21.91 38.51
C ARG A 4 -23.67 -20.68 37.82
N PHE A 5 -22.47 -20.24 38.22
CA PHE A 5 -21.64 -19.33 37.42
C PHE A 5 -20.41 -20.10 36.93
N ARG A 6 -20.31 -20.31 35.61
CA ARG A 6 -19.15 -20.90 34.94
C ARG A 6 -18.12 -19.80 34.70
N ALA A 7 -16.96 -19.90 35.34
CA ALA A 7 -15.78 -19.11 34.95
C ALA A 7 -15.21 -19.68 33.65
N GLY A 8 -15.29 -18.90 32.57
CA GLY A 8 -14.66 -19.19 31.28
C GLY A 8 -13.24 -18.63 31.25
N ALA A 9 -12.31 -19.44 30.77
CA ALA A 9 -10.92 -19.09 30.52
C ALA A 9 -10.77 -18.19 29.27
N ILE A 10 -9.96 -17.14 29.38
CA ILE A 10 -9.17 -16.53 28.31
C ILE A 10 -7.87 -16.07 29.01
N GLY A 11 -6.70 -16.64 28.77
CA GLY A 11 -6.01 -16.62 27.49
C GLY A 11 -5.03 -15.44 27.49
N ASP A 12 -4.07 -15.43 28.42
CA ASP A 12 -2.99 -14.43 28.44
C ASP A 12 -1.95 -14.81 27.39
N VAL A 13 -2.11 -14.24 26.19
CA VAL A 13 -1.09 -14.28 25.14
C VAL A 13 -0.87 -12.85 24.67
N CYS A 14 -0.27 -12.02 25.52
CA CYS A 14 0.31 -10.76 25.09
C CYS A 14 1.69 -11.01 24.45
N ALA A 15 1.67 -11.43 23.17
CA ALA A 15 2.85 -11.46 22.33
C ALA A 15 3.35 -10.04 22.04
N SER A 16 4.60 -9.79 22.44
CA SER A 16 5.37 -8.57 22.28
C SER A 16 5.52 -8.15 20.80
N HIS A 17 4.69 -7.21 20.36
CA HIS A 17 4.89 -6.52 19.08
C HIS A 17 5.87 -5.35 19.28
N VAL A 18 7.16 -5.67 19.24
CA VAL A 18 8.23 -4.68 19.16
C VAL A 18 8.04 -3.85 17.88
N ARG A 19 7.48 -2.64 18.02
CA ARG A 19 7.46 -1.64 16.95
C ARG A 19 8.89 -1.16 16.72
N ARG A 20 9.56 -1.67 15.68
CA ARG A 20 10.87 -1.12 15.28
C ARG A 20 10.69 0.30 14.74
N ARG A 21 11.17 1.27 15.50
CA ARG A 21 11.90 2.48 15.07
C ARG A 21 12.29 3.23 16.35
N HIS A 22 13.48 2.93 16.88
CA HIS A 22 14.06 3.71 17.96
C HIS A 22 15.25 4.50 17.41
N LYS A 23 15.09 5.83 17.42
CA LYS A 23 16.04 6.91 17.10
C LYS A 23 16.32 7.17 15.61
N ALA A 24 16.27 8.45 15.24
CA ALA A 24 16.42 9.06 13.90
C ALA A 24 15.71 8.29 12.77
N GLY A 25 14.47 8.67 12.46
CA GLY A 25 13.60 7.95 11.52
C GLY A 25 12.35 7.34 12.16
N ASN A 26 11.88 7.92 13.25
CA ASN A 26 10.58 7.57 13.81
C ASN A 26 9.48 8.06 12.86
N VAL A 27 8.54 7.17 12.53
CA VAL A 27 7.42 7.46 11.58
C VAL A 27 6.10 7.70 12.34
N GLY A 28 6.20 7.96 13.65
CA GLY A 28 5.06 8.30 14.49
C GLY A 28 4.55 9.71 14.24
N VAL A 29 3.24 9.91 14.40
CA VAL A 29 2.57 11.21 14.24
C VAL A 29 3.11 12.23 15.26
N GLU A 30 3.54 11.76 16.43
CA GLU A 30 4.17 12.55 17.49
C GLU A 30 5.51 13.18 17.08
N HIS A 31 6.10 12.74 15.96
CA HIS A 31 7.34 13.28 15.41
C HIS A 31 7.14 14.11 14.14
N ALA A 32 5.91 14.20 13.64
CA ALA A 32 5.61 15.01 12.46
C ALA A 32 5.65 16.51 12.81
N ALA A 33 6.18 17.32 11.89
CA ALA A 33 6.08 18.77 12.01
C ALA A 33 4.60 19.20 11.97
N PRO A 34 4.17 20.22 12.73
CA PRO A 34 2.78 20.69 12.70
C PRO A 34 2.28 21.03 11.29
N ASP A 35 3.14 21.58 10.44
CA ASP A 35 2.79 21.91 9.05
C ASP A 35 2.57 20.67 8.18
N ALA A 36 3.32 19.59 8.42
CA ALA A 36 3.10 18.31 7.74
C ALA A 36 1.73 17.72 8.11
N LEU A 37 1.31 17.85 9.38
CA LEU A 37 -0.02 17.43 9.82
C LEU A 37 -1.12 18.27 9.16
N ARG A 38 -0.97 19.59 9.13
CA ARG A 38 -1.93 20.49 8.47
C ARG A 38 -2.05 20.17 6.98
N ALA A 39 -0.92 19.97 6.30
CA ALA A 39 -0.90 19.59 4.89
C ALA A 39 -1.65 18.26 4.65
N ALA A 40 -1.38 17.23 5.45
CA ALA A 40 -2.06 15.94 5.34
C ALA A 40 -3.58 16.03 5.59
N LEU A 41 -4.01 16.89 6.51
CA LEU A 41 -5.42 17.07 6.85
C LEU A 41 -6.18 18.01 5.91
N SER A 42 -5.49 18.81 5.11
CA SER A 42 -6.11 19.83 4.24
C SER A 42 -6.85 19.25 3.02
N HIS A 43 -6.49 18.04 2.59
CA HIS A 43 -7.06 17.41 1.40
C HIS A 43 -7.40 15.92 1.66
N PRO A 44 -8.34 15.62 2.56
CA PRO A 44 -8.77 14.25 2.80
C PRO A 44 -9.44 13.70 1.53
N ARG A 45 -9.11 12.46 1.17
CA ARG A 45 -9.75 11.78 0.04
C ARG A 45 -11.06 11.13 0.46
N GLU A 46 -12.05 11.25 -0.40
CA GLU A 46 -13.31 10.51 -0.27
C GLU A 46 -13.05 9.01 -0.45
N SER A 47 -13.75 8.19 0.34
CA SER A 47 -13.73 6.74 0.18
C SER A 47 -14.96 6.24 -0.59
N ALA A 48 -14.77 5.61 -1.74
CA ALA A 48 -15.80 4.96 -2.53
C ALA A 48 -15.63 3.44 -2.48
N ALA A 49 -16.55 2.75 -1.80
CA ALA A 49 -16.35 1.35 -1.47
C ALA A 49 -16.47 0.38 -2.64
N GLU A 50 -17.38 0.68 -3.57
CA GLU A 50 -17.74 -0.16 -4.71
C GLU A 50 -17.00 0.24 -5.99
N ARG A 51 -16.06 1.18 -5.89
CA ARG A 51 -15.33 1.69 -7.05
C ARG A 51 -14.30 0.66 -7.54
N ALA A 52 -14.27 0.46 -8.86
CA ALA A 52 -13.37 -0.48 -9.53
C ALA A 52 -12.82 0.12 -10.83
N GLU A 53 -12.14 1.26 -10.74
CA GLU A 53 -11.53 1.90 -11.92
C GLU A 53 -10.21 1.24 -12.34
N PHE A 54 -9.47 0.68 -11.38
CA PHE A 54 -8.20 0.03 -11.62
C PHE A 54 -8.30 -1.48 -11.45
N SER A 55 -7.57 -2.18 -12.30
CA SER A 55 -7.44 -3.63 -12.30
C SER A 55 -6.01 -4.07 -11.96
N ARG A 56 -5.86 -5.37 -11.71
CA ARG A 56 -4.52 -5.97 -11.59
C ARG A 56 -3.74 -5.90 -12.90
N ASP A 57 -4.43 -5.96 -14.04
CA ASP A 57 -3.81 -5.86 -15.35
C ASP A 57 -3.17 -4.49 -15.57
N ASP A 58 -3.78 -3.42 -15.06
CA ASP A 58 -3.20 -2.06 -15.08
C ASP A 58 -1.87 -1.99 -14.31
N LEU A 59 -1.81 -2.58 -13.11
CA LEU A 59 -0.58 -2.62 -12.34
C LEU A 59 0.54 -3.40 -13.04
N HIS A 60 0.20 -4.44 -13.80
CA HIS A 60 1.17 -5.17 -14.62
C HIS A 60 1.61 -4.33 -15.83
N ALA A 61 0.68 -3.67 -16.52
CA ALA A 61 0.97 -2.79 -17.65
C ALA A 61 1.89 -1.63 -17.25
N TRP A 62 1.76 -1.11 -16.02
CA TRP A 62 2.61 -0.04 -15.49
C TRP A 62 3.92 -0.52 -14.84
N GLY A 63 4.17 -1.83 -14.82
CA GLY A 63 5.37 -2.41 -14.20
C GLY A 63 5.42 -2.23 -12.66
N LEU A 64 4.27 -2.11 -12.01
CA LEU A 64 4.12 -1.98 -10.55
C LEU A 64 3.89 -3.33 -9.86
N ALA A 65 3.57 -4.36 -10.64
CA ALA A 65 3.51 -5.75 -10.21
C ALA A 65 4.62 -6.56 -10.89
N GLY A 66 5.11 -7.60 -10.21
CA GLY A 66 6.13 -8.51 -10.77
C GLY A 66 5.67 -9.17 -12.07
N PRO A 67 6.60 -9.77 -12.84
CA PRO A 67 6.26 -10.44 -14.09
C PRO A 67 5.14 -11.45 -13.86
N ARG A 68 4.13 -11.44 -14.74
CA ARG A 68 3.12 -12.48 -14.74
C ARG A 68 3.84 -13.76 -15.14
N GLN A 69 3.78 -14.79 -14.30
CA GLN A 69 4.19 -16.14 -14.71
C GLN A 69 3.22 -16.59 -15.82
N LEU A 70 3.52 -16.22 -17.05
CA LEU A 70 2.93 -16.83 -18.23
C LEU A 70 3.49 -18.25 -18.26
N GLN A 71 2.62 -19.24 -18.11
CA GLN A 71 2.98 -20.67 -18.02
C GLN A 71 3.55 -21.24 -19.33
N SER A 72 3.91 -20.40 -20.29
CA SER A 72 4.32 -20.80 -21.63
C SER A 72 4.99 -19.64 -22.37
N ALA A 73 6.23 -19.32 -22.01
CA ALA A 73 7.17 -18.69 -22.94
C ALA A 73 8.60 -18.89 -22.43
N SER A 74 9.37 -19.60 -23.26
CA SER A 74 10.83 -19.61 -23.39
C SER A 74 11.65 -18.88 -22.32
N GLN A 75 12.59 -19.62 -21.74
CA GLN A 75 13.73 -19.15 -20.96
C GLN A 75 14.61 -18.22 -21.81
N ASP A 76 14.20 -16.97 -22.00
CA ASP A 76 15.03 -15.88 -22.50
C ASP A 76 14.55 -14.59 -21.80
N ALA A 77 14.85 -14.54 -20.49
CA ALA A 77 14.48 -13.46 -19.58
C ALA A 77 15.27 -12.15 -19.80
N SER A 78 15.73 -11.90 -21.02
CA SER A 78 16.66 -10.82 -21.37
C SER A 78 16.05 -9.72 -22.24
N LEU A 79 14.84 -9.88 -22.78
CA LEU A 79 14.30 -8.92 -23.76
C LEU A 79 12.82 -8.49 -23.59
N GLN A 80 12.19 -8.75 -22.44
CA GLN A 80 10.90 -8.09 -22.13
C GLN A 80 11.15 -6.70 -21.53
N GLN A 81 11.39 -5.77 -22.47
CA GLN A 81 11.34 -4.31 -22.39
C GLN A 81 11.11 -3.74 -20.97
N ASN A 82 12.24 -3.57 -20.28
CA ASN A 82 12.59 -2.50 -19.35
C ASN A 82 11.59 -2.16 -18.23
N PRO A 83 12.06 -2.26 -16.98
CA PRO A 83 12.29 -0.99 -16.31
C PRO A 83 13.67 -0.91 -15.69
N VAL A 84 14.26 0.28 -15.81
CA VAL A 84 15.51 0.76 -15.19
C VAL A 84 15.49 0.58 -13.66
N ARG A 85 14.32 0.24 -13.07
CA ARG A 85 14.07 0.12 -11.63
C ARG A 85 13.13 -1.05 -11.32
N PRO A 86 13.39 -1.82 -10.23
CA PRO A 86 12.47 -2.87 -9.76
C PRO A 86 11.05 -2.36 -9.50
N ALA A 87 10.03 -3.21 -9.73
CA ALA A 87 8.62 -2.86 -9.49
C ALA A 87 8.35 -2.32 -8.08
N ALA A 88 9.02 -2.87 -7.06
CA ALA A 88 8.92 -2.40 -5.67
C ALA A 88 9.40 -0.93 -5.51
N LEU A 89 10.47 -0.54 -6.21
CA LEU A 89 10.98 0.82 -6.19
C LEU A 89 10.01 1.77 -6.92
N ARG A 90 9.46 1.35 -8.05
CA ARG A 90 8.44 2.12 -8.79
C ARG A 90 7.19 2.36 -7.93
N ARG A 91 6.71 1.32 -7.25
CA ARG A 91 5.60 1.45 -6.27
C ARG A 91 5.94 2.44 -5.18
N ARG A 92 7.13 2.34 -4.56
CA ARG A 92 7.52 3.27 -3.48
C ARG A 92 7.50 4.74 -3.95
N LEU A 93 8.00 5.01 -5.15
CA LEU A 93 7.98 6.37 -5.72
C LEU A 93 6.54 6.83 -5.97
N LEU A 94 5.71 5.97 -6.58
CA LEU A 94 4.30 6.25 -6.79
C LEU A 94 3.55 6.48 -5.47
N CYS A 95 3.66 5.58 -4.49
CA CYS A 95 2.96 5.71 -3.20
C CYS A 95 3.46 6.97 -2.46
N ALA A 96 4.73 7.40 -2.64
CA ALA A 96 5.26 8.64 -2.07
C ALA A 96 4.67 9.90 -2.73
N GLN A 97 4.57 9.92 -4.06
CA GLN A 97 3.94 11.03 -4.80
C GLN A 97 2.44 11.15 -4.47
N LEU A 98 1.74 10.01 -4.34
CA LEU A 98 0.31 9.97 -4.04
C LEU A 98 -0.03 10.08 -2.54
N GLY A 99 0.97 10.10 -1.65
CA GLY A 99 0.77 10.17 -0.20
C GLY A 99 0.15 8.90 0.43
N ILE A 100 0.27 7.74 -0.22
CA ILE A 100 -0.34 6.46 0.19
C ILE A 100 0.50 5.71 1.23
N GLY A 101 1.79 6.03 1.35
CA GLY A 101 2.76 5.29 2.18
C GLY A 101 3.18 3.95 1.55
N ASP A 102 4.09 3.22 2.19
CA ASP A 102 4.66 2.00 1.60
C ASP A 102 3.60 0.90 1.40
N CYS A 103 3.49 0.42 0.16
CA CYS A 103 2.36 -0.41 -0.26
C CYS A 103 2.76 -1.58 -1.18
N ASP A 104 2.23 -2.79 -0.92
CA ASP A 104 2.34 -3.91 -1.88
C ASP A 104 1.30 -3.77 -3.02
N GLY A 105 1.49 -4.44 -4.14
CA GLY A 105 0.62 -4.30 -5.32
C GLY A 105 -0.86 -4.54 -5.04
N LYS A 106 -1.20 -5.54 -4.20
CA LYS A 106 -2.61 -5.78 -3.80
C LYS A 106 -3.18 -4.64 -2.95
N GLN A 107 -2.36 -4.07 -2.07
CA GLN A 107 -2.77 -2.96 -1.21
C GLN A 107 -2.92 -1.69 -2.03
N LEU A 108 -1.98 -1.41 -2.93
CA LEU A 108 -2.03 -0.30 -3.87
C LEU A 108 -3.32 -0.34 -4.69
N LEU A 109 -3.66 -1.50 -5.29
CA LEU A 109 -4.91 -1.65 -6.05
C LEU A 109 -6.14 -1.29 -5.21
N ARG A 110 -6.18 -1.78 -3.98
CA ARG A 110 -7.30 -1.50 -3.06
C ARG A 110 -7.37 -0.03 -2.71
N VAL A 111 -6.24 0.62 -2.45
CA VAL A 111 -6.17 2.04 -2.09
C VAL A 111 -6.59 2.91 -3.28
N LEU A 112 -6.07 2.66 -4.48
CA LEU A 112 -6.39 3.43 -5.67
C LEU A 112 -7.90 3.42 -5.98
N ASN A 113 -8.52 2.25 -5.82
CA ASN A 113 -9.96 2.09 -6.00
C ASN A 113 -10.76 2.70 -4.85
N ARG A 114 -10.39 2.40 -3.59
CA ARG A 114 -11.13 2.86 -2.41
C ARG A 114 -11.11 4.38 -2.26
N PHE A 115 -10.00 5.06 -2.53
CA PHE A 115 -9.84 6.50 -2.27
C PHE A 115 -9.96 7.36 -3.53
N SER A 116 -10.76 6.90 -4.50
CA SER A 116 -11.19 7.68 -5.66
C SER A 116 -10.06 8.34 -6.46
N PHE A 117 -8.89 7.70 -6.58
CA PHE A 117 -7.81 8.18 -7.44
C PHE A 117 -8.21 8.09 -8.90
N SER A 118 -7.94 9.11 -9.70
CA SER A 118 -8.26 9.09 -11.13
C SER A 118 -7.11 8.51 -11.96
N ARG A 119 -7.40 7.85 -13.08
CA ARG A 119 -6.38 7.40 -14.03
C ARG A 119 -5.39 8.50 -14.46
N PRO A 120 -5.80 9.72 -14.88
CA PRO A 120 -4.84 10.75 -15.28
C PRO A 120 -3.92 11.18 -14.14
N GLU A 121 -4.43 11.23 -12.91
CA GLU A 121 -3.63 11.54 -11.71
C GLU A 121 -2.53 10.48 -11.46
N VAL A 122 -2.89 9.20 -11.56
CA VAL A 122 -1.92 8.09 -11.35
C VAL A 122 -0.86 8.08 -12.45
N LEU A 123 -1.24 8.35 -13.70
CA LEU A 123 -0.29 8.43 -14.81
C LEU A 123 0.67 9.61 -14.66
N ALA A 124 0.17 10.79 -14.28
CA ALA A 124 1.01 11.95 -14.02
C ALA A 124 2.05 11.67 -12.91
N ALA A 125 1.69 10.89 -11.89
CA ALA A 125 2.61 10.49 -10.81
C ALA A 125 3.62 9.40 -11.23
N LEU A 126 3.39 8.69 -12.33
CA LEU A 126 4.31 7.69 -12.88
C LEU A 126 5.36 8.29 -13.82
N ASP A 127 5.06 9.46 -14.40
CA ASP A 127 5.93 10.16 -15.35
C ASP A 127 7.00 11.04 -14.68
N THR A 128 6.99 11.13 -13.34
CA THR A 128 7.94 11.89 -12.51
C THR A 128 9.23 11.13 -12.22
#